data_AF-A0A8J8JTM0-F1
#
_entry.id   AF-A0A8J8JTM0-F1
#
_cell.length_a   1.000
_cell.length_b   1.000
_cell.length_c   1.000
_cell.angle_alpha   90.00
_cell.angle_beta   90.00
_cell.angle_gamma   90.00
#
_symmetry.space_group_name_H-M   'P 1'
#
loop_
_entity.id
_entity.type
_entity.pdbx_description
1 polymer ?
#
loop_
_entity_poly.entity_id
_entity_poly.type
_entity_poly.pdbx_seq_one_letter_code
_entity_poly.pdbx_strand_id
1 'polypeptide(L)'
;MKMELSIIALLFSMLTYGQATKEIDFNNVDGLTIADSAIWKNIVGGIYISNGFTGYKFQLDSNMTFHKIDFGCMASFKVDSGSWSIKNNHTLVLQSNKETLYFDVVKFDNFYFFILPEQRQKFINDVETTRVKFKKAKPFTIDGKAYSVNYMIGYALVEKYYAKEIGDIAGI
;
A
#
# COMPACT_ATOMS: atom_id res chain seq x y z
N MET A 1 16.24 58.39 23.30
CA MET A 1 17.08 57.34 23.93
C MET A 1 16.36 56.02 23.70
N LYS A 2 16.61 55.41 22.51
CA LYS A 2 17.23 54.08 22.31
C LYS A 2 16.57 53.00 23.20
N MET A 3 15.67 52.19 22.60
CA MET A 3 15.92 50.77 22.20
C MET A 3 16.13 49.93 23.46
N GLU A 4 15.27 48.97 23.82
CA GLU A 4 15.31 47.62 23.22
C GLU A 4 13.90 46.98 23.17
N LEU A 5 13.32 46.89 21.97
CA LEU A 5 12.43 45.78 21.65
C LEU A 5 13.35 44.59 21.41
N SER A 6 13.54 43.75 22.44
CA SER A 6 14.10 42.42 22.25
C SER A 6 13.10 41.61 21.45
N ILE A 7 13.24 41.72 20.13
CA ILE A 7 12.66 40.82 19.15
C ILE A 7 13.09 39.43 19.60
N ILE A 8 12.15 38.69 20.18
CA ILE A 8 12.19 37.25 20.26
C ILE A 8 12.10 36.81 18.80
N ALA A 9 13.25 36.85 18.11
CA ALA A 9 13.52 36.02 16.96
C ALA A 9 13.64 34.60 17.52
N LEU A 10 12.50 34.06 17.95
CA LEU A 10 12.19 32.66 17.82
C LEU A 10 12.36 32.42 16.33
N LEU A 11 13.59 32.08 15.98
CA LEU A 11 13.98 31.47 14.74
C LEU A 11 13.04 30.27 14.58
N PHE A 12 11.90 30.56 13.96
CA PHE A 12 11.32 29.75 12.91
C PHE A 12 12.40 29.55 11.83
N SER A 13 13.54 28.95 12.18
CA SER A 13 14.12 27.94 11.32
C SER A 13 13.14 26.79 11.38
N MET A 14 12.04 26.98 10.65
CA MET A 14 11.44 25.92 9.89
C MET A 14 12.64 25.24 9.24
N LEU A 15 13.09 24.17 9.91
CA LEU A 15 13.67 23.05 9.25
C LEU A 15 12.62 22.71 8.20
N THR A 16 12.78 23.34 7.04
CA THR A 16 12.50 22.75 5.76
C THR A 16 13.25 21.43 5.79
N TYR A 17 12.65 20.46 6.47
CA TYR A 17 12.79 19.07 6.17
C TYR A 17 12.36 19.01 4.71
N GLY A 18 13.35 19.24 3.84
CA GLY A 18 13.38 18.63 2.54
C GLY A 18 13.18 17.16 2.84
N GLN A 19 11.94 16.72 2.77
CA GLN A 19 11.63 15.37 2.40
C GLN A 19 12.12 15.23 0.96
N ALA A 20 13.45 15.15 0.80
CA ALA A 20 14.01 14.24 -0.17
C ALA A 20 13.47 12.88 0.27
N THR A 21 12.26 12.56 -0.18
CA THR A 21 11.75 11.20 -0.19
C THR A 21 12.72 10.47 -1.10
N LYS A 22 13.80 9.95 -0.50
CA LYS A 22 14.76 9.10 -1.17
C LYS A 22 13.91 8.08 -1.92
N GLU A 23 13.98 8.06 -3.24
CA GLU A 23 13.28 7.04 -4.01
C GLU A 23 13.78 5.70 -3.47
N ILE A 24 12.90 4.98 -2.80
CA ILE A 24 13.22 3.68 -2.24
C ILE A 24 13.07 2.71 -3.40
N ASP A 25 14.21 2.19 -3.84
CA ASP A 25 14.25 1.23 -4.92
C ASP A 25 13.87 -0.16 -4.41
N PHE A 26 12.61 -0.53 -4.64
CA PHE A 26 12.08 -1.85 -4.33
C PHE A 26 12.81 -2.98 -5.08
N ASN A 27 13.49 -2.69 -6.20
CA ASN A 27 14.16 -3.71 -7.01
C ASN A 27 15.38 -4.33 -6.31
N ASN A 28 15.91 -3.71 -5.26
CA ASN A 28 17.02 -4.26 -4.47
C ASN A 28 16.57 -5.27 -3.41
N VAL A 29 15.27 -5.52 -3.28
CA VAL A 29 14.71 -6.50 -2.36
C VAL A 29 14.27 -7.71 -3.15
N ASP A 30 14.81 -8.88 -2.81
CA ASP A 30 14.53 -10.11 -3.53
C ASP A 30 13.01 -10.39 -3.57
N GLY A 31 12.53 -10.89 -4.71
CA GLY A 31 11.12 -11.18 -4.96
C GLY A 31 10.18 -9.97 -5.06
N LEU A 32 10.61 -8.75 -4.73
CA LEU A 32 9.85 -7.53 -5.00
C LEU A 32 10.13 -7.03 -6.42
N THR A 33 9.05 -6.68 -7.10
CA THR A 33 9.12 -6.06 -8.42
C THR A 33 8.18 -4.87 -8.47
N ILE A 34 8.60 -3.77 -9.08
CA ILE A 34 7.69 -2.69 -9.40
C ILE A 34 6.69 -3.22 -10.42
N ALA A 35 5.43 -3.01 -10.14
CA ALA A 35 4.38 -3.61 -10.91
C ALA A 35 4.18 -2.83 -12.23
N ASP A 36 4.03 -3.55 -13.34
CA ASP A 36 4.05 -2.97 -14.69
C ASP A 36 2.65 -2.51 -15.18
N SER A 37 2.61 -1.91 -16.36
CA SER A 37 1.36 -1.38 -16.90
C SER A 37 0.28 -2.42 -17.26
N ALA A 38 0.65 -3.69 -17.41
CA ALA A 38 -0.31 -4.74 -17.78
C ALA A 38 -1.19 -5.15 -16.60
N ILE A 39 -0.76 -4.85 -15.36
CA ILE A 39 -1.49 -5.23 -14.15
C ILE A 39 -2.75 -4.40 -13.94
N TRP A 40 -2.90 -3.26 -14.63
CA TRP A 40 -3.95 -2.29 -14.32
C TRP A 40 -5.36 -2.78 -14.57
N LYS A 41 -5.52 -3.71 -15.50
CA LYS A 41 -6.79 -4.43 -15.69
C LYS A 41 -7.14 -5.31 -14.48
N ASN A 42 -6.13 -5.74 -13.73
CA ASN A 42 -6.26 -6.63 -12.58
C ASN A 42 -6.43 -5.87 -11.25
N ILE A 43 -6.15 -4.55 -11.19
CA ILE A 43 -6.36 -3.77 -9.96
C ILE A 43 -7.81 -3.31 -9.80
N VAL A 44 -8.59 -3.25 -10.89
CA VAL A 44 -10.05 -3.06 -10.84
C VAL A 44 -10.66 -4.12 -9.91
N GLY A 45 -11.53 -3.70 -9.00
CA GLY A 45 -11.95 -4.50 -7.85
C GLY A 45 -11.54 -3.87 -6.52
N GLY A 46 -11.51 -4.67 -5.45
CA GLY A 46 -11.15 -4.21 -4.11
C GLY A 46 -9.63 -4.26 -3.85
N ILE A 47 -9.09 -3.17 -3.31
CA ILE A 47 -7.80 -3.13 -2.60
C ILE A 47 -8.13 -3.03 -1.12
N TYR A 48 -7.67 -3.97 -0.29
CA TYR A 48 -8.11 -4.07 1.09
C TYR A 48 -6.95 -4.03 2.09
N ILE A 49 -7.25 -3.52 3.28
CA ILE A 49 -6.49 -3.79 4.50
C ILE A 49 -7.52 -4.26 5.54
N SER A 50 -7.29 -5.44 6.11
CA SER A 50 -8.20 -6.05 7.09
C SER A 50 -7.45 -6.48 8.34
N ASN A 51 -8.15 -6.40 9.48
CA ASN A 51 -7.73 -7.00 10.74
C ASN A 51 -8.81 -7.99 11.17
N GLY A 52 -8.84 -9.14 10.50
CA GLY A 52 -9.90 -10.13 10.66
C GLY A 52 -11.22 -9.65 10.04
N PHE A 53 -12.21 -9.37 10.87
CA PHE A 53 -13.58 -9.09 10.42
C PHE A 53 -13.89 -7.60 10.19
N THR A 54 -12.92 -6.71 10.38
CA THR A 54 -13.06 -5.28 10.13
C THR A 54 -11.92 -4.77 9.25
N GLY A 55 -12.17 -3.70 8.50
CA GLY A 55 -11.15 -3.12 7.64
C GLY A 55 -11.67 -2.04 6.71
N TYR A 56 -10.77 -1.62 5.82
CA TYR A 56 -11.10 -0.68 4.77
C TYR A 56 -10.78 -1.29 3.42
N LYS A 57 -11.63 -1.01 2.43
CA LYS A 57 -11.29 -1.26 1.04
C LYS A 57 -11.51 -0.04 0.15
N PHE A 58 -10.64 0.12 -0.82
CA PHE A 58 -10.87 0.97 -1.98
C PHE A 58 -11.36 0.08 -3.11
N GLN A 59 -12.64 0.23 -3.47
CA GLN A 59 -13.22 -0.41 -4.64
C GLN A 59 -12.93 0.48 -5.85
N LEU A 60 -12.12 -0.02 -6.80
CA LEU A 60 -11.80 0.66 -8.06
C LEU A 60 -12.70 0.14 -9.17
N ASP A 61 -13.37 1.05 -9.86
CA ASP A 61 -14.29 0.75 -10.95
C ASP A 61 -13.64 1.00 -12.32
N SER A 62 -14.12 0.31 -13.35
CA SER A 62 -13.57 0.40 -14.72
C SER A 62 -13.77 1.77 -15.40
N ASN A 63 -14.72 2.57 -14.91
CA ASN A 63 -14.96 3.95 -15.33
C ASN A 63 -14.04 4.97 -14.62
N MET A 64 -12.97 4.51 -13.97
CA MET A 64 -12.01 5.33 -13.22
C MET A 64 -12.58 6.02 -11.97
N THR A 65 -13.68 5.51 -11.40
CA THR A 65 -14.16 5.94 -10.08
C THR A 65 -13.68 5.00 -8.98
N PHE A 66 -13.51 5.52 -7.77
CA PHE A 66 -13.32 4.68 -6.60
C PHE A 66 -14.33 4.96 -5.49
N HIS A 67 -14.56 3.94 -4.67
CA HIS A 67 -15.32 4.05 -3.42
C HIS A 67 -14.49 3.52 -2.25
N LYS A 68 -14.29 4.35 -1.23
CA LYS A 68 -13.72 3.92 0.04
C LYS A 68 -14.85 3.36 0.89
N ILE A 69 -14.70 2.11 1.30
CA ILE A 69 -15.69 1.37 2.07
C ILE A 69 -15.04 0.97 3.38
N ASP A 70 -15.68 1.35 4.48
CA ASP A 70 -15.41 0.81 5.82
C ASP A 70 -16.30 -0.42 6.00
N PHE A 71 -15.73 -1.55 6.38
CA PHE A 71 -16.47 -2.79 6.58
C PHE A 71 -16.19 -3.37 7.96
N GLY A 72 -17.21 -3.99 8.53
CA GLY A 72 -17.14 -4.79 9.75
C GLY A 72 -18.02 -6.03 9.65
N CYS A 73 -18.05 -6.86 10.71
CA CYS A 73 -18.77 -8.13 10.72
C CYS A 73 -20.23 -8.03 10.26
N MET A 74 -20.92 -6.93 10.61
CA MET A 74 -22.38 -6.80 10.43
C MET A 74 -22.77 -5.83 9.32
N ALA A 75 -21.86 -4.97 8.86
CA ALA A 75 -22.21 -3.89 7.95
C ALA A 75 -21.01 -3.39 7.14
N SER A 76 -21.31 -2.74 6.02
CA SER A 76 -20.34 -1.99 5.24
C SER A 76 -20.93 -0.64 4.86
N PHE A 77 -20.10 0.41 4.89
CA PHE A 77 -20.51 1.78 4.65
C PHE A 77 -19.54 2.46 3.69
N LYS A 78 -20.09 3.15 2.69
CA LYS A 78 -19.31 4.02 1.82
C LYS A 78 -18.94 5.29 2.59
N VAL A 79 -17.65 5.53 2.78
CA VAL A 79 -17.11 6.65 3.57
C VAL A 79 -16.51 7.77 2.71
N ASP A 80 -16.08 7.43 1.49
CA ASP A 80 -15.56 8.39 0.52
C ASP A 80 -15.70 7.89 -0.92
N SER A 81 -15.54 8.80 -1.88
CA SER A 81 -15.40 8.45 -3.28
C SER A 81 -14.72 9.54 -4.08
N GLY A 82 -14.13 9.14 -5.20
CA GLY A 82 -13.47 10.06 -6.11
C GLY A 82 -13.08 9.38 -7.40
N SER A 83 -12.06 9.89 -8.05
CA SER A 83 -11.46 9.31 -9.24
C SER A 83 -10.15 8.61 -8.91
N TRP A 84 -9.79 7.63 -9.71
CA TRP A 84 -8.46 7.03 -9.68
C TRP A 84 -7.77 7.16 -11.02
N SER A 85 -6.45 7.24 -10.98
CA SER A 85 -5.61 7.31 -12.17
C SER A 85 -4.26 6.67 -11.90
N ILE A 86 -3.44 6.57 -12.94
CA ILE A 86 -2.12 5.95 -12.88
C ILE A 86 -1.08 6.94 -13.36
N LYS A 87 -0.03 7.10 -12.57
CA LYS A 87 1.10 7.96 -12.86
C LYS A 87 2.37 7.12 -13.01
N ASN A 88 3.21 7.50 -13.97
CA ASN A 88 4.55 6.92 -14.20
C ASN A 88 4.59 5.38 -14.35
N ASN A 89 3.49 4.76 -14.78
CA ASN A 89 3.35 3.30 -14.98
C ASN A 89 3.50 2.42 -13.74
N HIS A 90 3.52 2.99 -12.51
CA HIS A 90 3.60 2.19 -11.28
C HIS A 90 2.96 2.86 -10.05
N THR A 91 2.47 4.08 -10.16
CA THR A 91 1.83 4.80 -9.05
C THR A 91 0.32 4.84 -9.26
N LEU A 92 -0.45 4.24 -8.36
CA LEU A 92 -1.90 4.43 -8.29
C LEU A 92 -2.19 5.72 -7.53
N VAL A 93 -3.02 6.59 -8.11
CA VAL A 93 -3.45 7.85 -7.50
C VAL A 93 -4.94 7.78 -7.24
N LEU A 94 -5.35 7.96 -5.99
CA LEU A 94 -6.76 8.10 -5.61
C LEU A 94 -7.01 9.55 -5.21
N GLN A 95 -7.96 10.22 -5.85
CA GLN A 95 -8.26 11.63 -5.60
C GLN A 95 -9.74 11.81 -5.27
N SER A 96 -10.04 12.30 -4.06
CA SER A 96 -11.37 12.75 -3.64
C SER A 96 -11.36 14.24 -3.30
N ASN A 97 -12.52 14.76 -2.88
CA ASN A 97 -12.61 16.12 -2.35
C ASN A 97 -11.94 16.27 -0.97
N LYS A 98 -11.62 15.16 -0.28
CA LYS A 98 -11.04 15.16 1.06
C LYS A 98 -9.53 15.01 1.03
N GLU A 99 -9.03 14.10 0.18
CA GLU A 99 -7.60 13.74 0.16
C GLU A 99 -7.15 13.29 -1.23
N THR A 100 -5.83 13.28 -1.43
CA THR A 100 -5.20 12.60 -2.56
C THR A 100 -4.16 11.63 -2.03
N LEU A 101 -4.31 10.36 -2.36
CA LEU A 101 -3.42 9.29 -1.95
C LEU A 101 -2.60 8.81 -3.15
N TYR A 102 -1.32 8.57 -2.91
CA TYR A 102 -0.38 8.05 -3.89
C TYR A 102 0.13 6.71 -3.38
N PHE A 103 -0.04 5.65 -4.16
CA PHE A 103 0.44 4.32 -3.81
C PHE A 103 1.46 3.88 -4.84
N ASP A 104 2.65 3.48 -4.40
CA ASP A 104 3.49 2.63 -5.25
C ASP A 104 2.89 1.24 -5.28
N VAL A 105 2.77 0.69 -6.48
CA VAL A 105 2.25 -0.66 -6.67
C VAL A 105 3.42 -1.60 -6.88
N VAL A 106 3.60 -2.52 -5.94
CA VAL A 106 4.67 -3.52 -5.99
C VAL A 106 4.08 -4.91 -5.99
N LYS A 107 4.70 -5.82 -6.75
CA LYS A 107 4.34 -7.22 -6.80
C LYS A 107 5.31 -8.03 -5.97
N PHE A 108 4.75 -8.93 -5.17
CA PHE A 108 5.50 -9.96 -4.43
C PHE A 108 4.75 -11.29 -4.54
N ASP A 109 5.35 -12.27 -5.22
CA ASP A 109 4.71 -13.56 -5.50
C ASP A 109 3.31 -13.35 -6.13
N ASN A 110 2.24 -13.87 -5.50
CA ASN A 110 0.86 -13.74 -5.95
C ASN A 110 0.12 -12.52 -5.38
N PHE A 111 0.82 -11.50 -4.87
CA PHE A 111 0.18 -10.33 -4.27
C PHE A 111 0.64 -9.03 -4.94
N TYR A 112 -0.31 -8.12 -5.14
CA TYR A 112 -0.01 -6.70 -5.31
C TYR A 112 -0.15 -6.00 -3.96
N PHE A 113 0.85 -5.20 -3.62
CA PHE A 113 0.83 -4.31 -2.46
C PHE A 113 0.79 -2.86 -2.93
N PHE A 114 0.01 -2.04 -2.22
CA PHE A 114 -0.20 -0.63 -2.49
C PHE A 114 0.39 0.16 -1.32
N ILE A 115 1.58 0.70 -1.54
CA ILE A 115 2.43 1.23 -0.48
C ILE A 115 2.41 2.75 -0.51
N LEU A 116 1.96 3.37 0.59
CA LEU A 116 2.04 4.83 0.75
C LEU A 116 3.52 5.26 0.90
N PRO A 117 3.91 6.49 0.49
CA PRO A 117 5.29 6.94 0.54
C PRO A 117 5.96 6.80 1.92
N GLU A 118 5.21 7.08 2.99
CA GLU A 118 5.65 6.96 4.37
C GLU A 118 5.80 5.50 4.85
N GLN A 119 5.19 4.55 4.15
CA GLN A 119 5.22 3.12 4.48
C GLN A 119 6.38 2.37 3.83
N ARG A 120 7.01 2.92 2.79
CA ARG A 120 8.02 2.27 1.95
C ARG A 120 9.13 1.54 2.74
N GLN A 121 9.83 2.26 3.62
CA GLN A 121 10.94 1.67 4.38
C GLN A 121 10.46 0.62 5.38
N LYS A 122 9.30 0.86 6.01
CA LYS A 122 8.70 -0.08 6.94
C LYS A 122 8.29 -1.37 6.22
N PHE A 123 7.71 -1.26 5.03
CA PHE A 123 7.33 -2.40 4.20
C PHE A 123 8.54 -3.28 3.85
N ILE A 124 9.65 -2.68 3.40
CA ILE A 124 10.89 -3.42 3.13
C ILE A 124 11.39 -4.15 4.38
N ASN A 125 11.44 -3.46 5.52
CA ASN A 125 11.89 -4.06 6.78
C ASN A 125 10.96 -5.21 7.21
N ASP A 126 9.65 -5.06 7.02
CA ASP A 126 8.67 -6.09 7.32
C ASP A 126 8.84 -7.32 6.40
N VAL A 127 9.14 -7.13 5.11
CA VAL A 127 9.45 -8.23 4.17
C VAL A 127 10.68 -9.02 4.66
N GLU A 128 11.78 -8.33 4.95
CA GLU A 128 13.02 -8.96 5.42
C GLU A 128 12.85 -9.66 6.79
N THR A 129 12.14 -9.03 7.71
CA THR A 129 11.83 -9.63 9.02
C THR A 129 10.98 -10.90 8.84
N THR A 130 10.01 -10.85 7.94
CA THR A 130 9.12 -11.99 7.66
C THR A 130 9.88 -13.12 6.96
N ARG A 131 10.81 -12.81 6.05
CA ARG A 131 11.75 -13.79 5.47
C ARG A 131 12.52 -14.55 6.55
N VAL A 132 13.07 -13.85 7.54
CA VAL A 132 13.77 -14.48 8.66
C VAL A 132 12.85 -15.40 9.47
N LYS A 133 11.59 -15.00 9.70
CA LYS A 133 10.58 -15.82 10.38
C LYS A 133 10.29 -17.12 9.62
N PHE A 134 10.19 -17.04 8.29
CA PHE A 134 9.86 -18.19 7.42
C PHE A 134 11.08 -18.93 6.86
N LYS A 135 12.31 -18.63 7.29
CA LYS A 135 13.55 -19.21 6.74
C LYS A 135 13.64 -20.75 6.77
N LYS A 136 12.89 -21.40 7.66
CA LYS A 136 12.81 -22.88 7.79
C LYS A 136 11.51 -23.46 7.25
N ALA A 137 10.61 -22.62 6.75
CA ALA A 137 9.35 -23.07 6.17
C ALA A 137 9.61 -23.80 4.84
N LYS A 138 8.70 -24.69 4.48
CA LYS A 138 8.73 -25.42 3.21
C LYS A 138 7.48 -25.06 2.40
N PRO A 139 7.56 -25.07 1.06
CA PRO A 139 6.38 -25.01 0.22
C PRO A 139 5.36 -26.08 0.61
N PHE A 140 4.08 -25.80 0.41
CA PHE A 140 2.99 -26.74 0.71
C PHE A 140 1.96 -26.76 -0.42
N THR A 141 1.01 -27.69 -0.34
CA THR A 141 -0.05 -27.84 -1.36
C THR A 141 -1.40 -27.98 -0.66
N ILE A 142 -2.40 -27.25 -1.14
CA ILE A 142 -3.80 -27.35 -0.71
C ILE A 142 -4.63 -27.51 -1.97
N ASP A 143 -5.51 -28.50 -2.01
CA ASP A 143 -6.42 -28.78 -3.14
C ASP A 143 -5.73 -28.80 -4.52
N GLY A 144 -4.51 -29.35 -4.57
CA GLY A 144 -3.70 -29.43 -5.79
C GLY A 144 -3.00 -28.14 -6.20
N LYS A 145 -3.23 -27.00 -5.52
CA LYS A 145 -2.49 -25.75 -5.73
C LYS A 145 -1.25 -25.71 -4.85
N ALA A 146 -0.09 -25.52 -5.46
CA ALA A 146 1.19 -25.37 -4.75
C ALA A 146 1.41 -23.92 -4.31
N TYR A 147 1.87 -23.74 -3.07
CA TYR A 147 2.14 -22.45 -2.45
C TYR A 147 3.61 -22.34 -2.06
N SER A 148 4.26 -21.27 -2.51
CA SER A 148 5.68 -21.02 -2.30
C SER A 148 5.96 -20.49 -0.88
N VAL A 149 7.23 -20.41 -0.48
CA VAL A 149 7.60 -19.70 0.75
C VAL A 149 7.33 -18.20 0.63
N ASN A 150 7.49 -17.64 -0.56
CA ASN A 150 7.16 -16.23 -0.83
C ASN A 150 5.66 -15.98 -0.73
N TYR A 151 4.80 -16.95 -1.08
CA TYR A 151 3.38 -16.86 -0.82
C TYR A 151 3.08 -16.68 0.68
N MET A 152 3.71 -17.49 1.55
CA MET A 152 3.52 -17.36 3.00
C MET A 152 3.98 -16.01 3.54
N ILE A 153 5.11 -15.51 3.02
CA ILE A 153 5.63 -14.19 3.37
C ILE A 153 4.65 -13.10 2.94
N GLY A 154 4.20 -13.12 1.68
CA GLY A 154 3.22 -12.17 1.16
C GLY A 154 1.91 -12.21 1.94
N TYR A 155 1.37 -13.41 2.18
CA TYR A 155 0.15 -13.61 2.96
C TYR A 155 0.28 -13.04 4.38
N ALA A 156 1.42 -13.19 5.05
CA ALA A 156 1.62 -12.61 6.38
C ALA A 156 1.69 -11.05 6.39
N LEU A 157 1.83 -10.41 5.23
CA LEU A 157 1.91 -8.96 5.09
C LEU A 157 0.56 -8.32 4.72
N VAL A 158 -0.43 -9.08 4.22
CA VAL A 158 -1.73 -8.53 3.78
C VAL A 158 -2.55 -7.92 4.91
N GLU A 159 -2.30 -8.31 6.16
CA GLU A 159 -2.95 -7.72 7.35
C GLU A 159 -2.36 -6.35 7.73
N LYS A 160 -1.18 -6.00 7.19
CA LYS A 160 -0.43 -4.79 7.56
C LYS A 160 -0.48 -3.69 6.51
N TYR A 161 -0.76 -4.05 5.26
CA TYR A 161 -0.66 -3.18 4.10
C TYR A 161 -1.86 -3.37 3.19
N TYR A 162 -2.20 -2.34 2.42
CA TYR A 162 -3.18 -2.47 1.36
C TYR A 162 -2.68 -3.48 0.33
N ALA A 163 -3.46 -4.53 0.10
CA ALA A 163 -3.07 -5.63 -0.75
C ALA A 163 -4.23 -6.15 -1.60
N LYS A 164 -3.86 -6.92 -2.63
CA LYS A 164 -4.78 -7.72 -3.44
C LYS A 164 -4.07 -9.00 -3.89
N GLU A 165 -4.69 -10.16 -3.66
CA GLU A 165 -4.21 -11.41 -4.25
C GLU A 165 -4.53 -11.46 -5.75
N ILE A 166 -3.55 -11.89 -6.55
CA ILE A 166 -3.66 -12.01 -7.99
C ILE A 166 -4.59 -13.18 -8.33
N GLY A 167 -5.64 -12.89 -9.09
CA GLY A 167 -6.64 -13.88 -9.47
C GLY A 167 -7.84 -13.93 -8.52
N ASP A 168 -7.82 -13.19 -7.41
CA ASP A 168 -9.04 -12.94 -6.64
C ASP A 168 -9.88 -11.85 -7.33
N ILE A 169 -11.00 -12.27 -7.90
CA ILE A 169 -11.99 -11.42 -8.57
C ILE A 169 -13.04 -10.93 -7.56
N ALA A 170 -13.15 -11.61 -6.42
CA ALA A 170 -14.30 -11.47 -5.54
C ALA A 170 -14.11 -10.38 -4.48
N GLY A 171 -12.88 -10.08 -4.02
CA GLY A 171 -12.64 -9.02 -3.03
C GLY A 171 -13.60 -9.11 -1.83
N ILE A 172 -13.86 -10.36 -1.41
CA ILE A 172 -14.71 -10.72 -0.27
C ILE A 172 -13.84 -10.78 0.97
#